data_AF-S8B1N2-F1
#
_entry.id   AF-S8B1N2-F1
#
_cell.length_a   1.000
_cell.length_b   1.000
_cell.length_c   1.000
_cell.angle_alpha   90.00
_cell.angle_beta   90.00
_cell.angle_gamma   90.00
#
_symmetry.space_group_name_H-M   'P 1'
#
loop_
_entity.id
_entity.type
_entity.pdbx_description
1 polymer ?
#
loop_
_entity_poly.entity_id
_entity_poly.type
_entity_poly.pdbx_seq_one_letter_code
_entity_poly.pdbx_strand_id
1 'polypeptide(L)'
;MASPGAVLTLSGKDVEEDRELLNEEEIEEDENDVSLEMDASQRAYLEFHRQLDEFLAPLTLGEAVLYKLARRFSEVYRELALTSDQQFLPTPVTQLPTGQETGRYLAIDVGGSNLRVAFIELLGEVDDTDSRSADASERSQDTIRKAQRQRVKRTLERAWPIQEHLKKDQAEDLFAWIGDCIAEVVAESLTSDQSRKYVPAELDMGITFSFPIMQESLAEATLMPMGKGFAITSNLDLRNILLAGYEKHTRRPDEDDEPSSKRRKLFALPKLNIQAITNDAVATLASLAYKVKSLPNSRVAMGIIVGTGCNATIPMKLKDLHDSKAKSVHMMNADAVETIVNTEWTISGAASPLQELQITTKWDALLDQACARPGFQPFEYMTGGRYIGELIRLILSDYLTTVAGVPRHNLPACLVQEYALTTTYISDNVARAKSDQDLATFLNQSLPPPESSDWQWDSRAAGAFRKIARTVQARSAGLIAAAVIGLLACCHEIELKEESTANTPEAPASPHSNGDVPITSSTASPSAITPSSTTNVHGHVVPVLQPLPADWQSGPEELVVAYTGGIIQHYPQFKEMCQQQIDRLIMRTGPQRGGKSVFLREASDGGVIGAGVLAGMVAGK
;
A
#
# COMPACT_ATOMS: atom_id res chain seq x y z
N MET A 1 23.32 42.46 68.36
CA MET A 1 22.27 43.37 68.87
C MET A 1 22.14 44.54 67.91
N ALA A 2 21.14 45.42 68.09
CA ALA A 2 20.68 46.34 67.04
C ALA A 2 21.59 47.55 66.77
N SER A 3 21.41 48.11 65.56
CA SER A 3 21.71 49.48 65.11
C SER A 3 20.76 50.51 65.79
N PRO A 4 20.62 51.82 65.39
CA PRO A 4 21.25 52.58 64.30
C PRO A 4 21.65 54.06 64.64
N GLY A 5 22.03 54.84 63.62
CA GLY A 5 22.06 56.31 63.57
C GLY A 5 22.61 56.78 62.22
N ALA A 6 21.80 57.30 61.27
CA ALA A 6 21.25 58.67 61.17
C ALA A 6 22.36 59.71 60.81
N VAL A 7 22.56 60.18 59.56
CA VAL A 7 21.70 60.88 58.53
C VAL A 7 21.80 62.42 58.60
N LEU A 8 21.60 63.09 57.45
CA LEU A 8 21.78 64.54 57.12
C LEU A 8 23.18 64.90 56.56
N THR A 9 23.35 65.85 55.62
CA THR A 9 22.42 66.90 55.13
C THR A 9 22.58 67.16 53.61
N LEU A 10 21.57 67.78 52.98
CA LEU A 10 21.59 68.27 51.59
C LEU A 10 21.90 69.78 51.49
N SER A 11 22.52 70.20 50.39
CA SER A 11 22.29 71.51 49.76
C SER A 11 22.62 71.42 48.26
N GLY A 12 21.84 72.10 47.41
CA GLY A 12 22.01 72.09 45.95
C GLY A 12 21.91 73.50 45.37
N LYS A 13 22.15 73.62 44.06
CA LYS A 13 21.87 74.79 43.23
C LYS A 13 21.91 74.40 41.74
N ASP A 14 20.83 74.70 41.03
CA ASP A 14 20.76 74.63 39.57
C ASP A 14 21.24 75.95 38.94
N VAL A 15 21.64 75.91 37.66
CA VAL A 15 21.17 76.79 36.56
C VAL A 15 21.80 76.36 35.23
N GLU A 16 21.02 76.55 34.17
CA GLU A 16 21.04 76.07 32.78
C GLU A 16 22.32 76.18 31.91
N GLU A 17 22.29 75.34 30.86
CA GLU A 17 22.90 75.46 29.51
C GLU A 17 24.41 75.67 29.33
N ASP A 18 25.08 74.62 28.81
CA ASP A 18 25.90 74.76 27.60
C ASP A 18 25.86 73.45 26.76
N ARG A 19 26.35 73.49 25.52
CA ARG A 19 26.07 72.49 24.46
C ARG A 19 26.92 71.22 24.54
N GLU A 20 26.29 70.06 24.39
CA GLU A 20 26.97 68.81 24.04
C GLU A 20 27.02 68.59 22.51
N LEU A 21 28.23 68.29 22.03
CA LEU A 21 28.55 67.80 20.68
C LEU A 21 29.61 66.71 20.86
N LEU A 22 29.19 65.45 21.02
CA LEU A 22 30.11 64.32 21.18
C LEU A 22 29.63 63.10 20.38
N ASN A 23 30.55 62.63 19.54
CA ASN A 23 30.62 61.40 18.75
C ASN A 23 29.48 60.39 18.89
N GLU A 24 28.80 60.13 17.77
CA GLU A 24 28.39 58.76 17.43
C GLU A 24 29.67 58.01 17.01
N GLU A 25 30.09 57.00 17.78
CA GLU A 25 31.17 56.09 17.37
C GLU A 25 30.56 54.93 16.56
N GLU A 26 31.17 54.63 15.40
CA GLU A 26 30.74 53.53 14.53
C GLU A 26 30.98 52.18 15.23
N ILE A 27 29.90 51.53 15.68
CA ILE A 27 29.92 50.10 16.01
C ILE A 27 29.81 49.35 14.68
N GLU A 28 30.94 48.97 14.09
CA GLU A 28 30.95 48.00 13.00
C GLU A 28 30.36 46.67 13.52
N GLU A 29 29.32 46.17 12.87
CA GLU A 29 28.71 44.88 13.20
C GLU A 29 29.64 43.75 12.72
N ASP A 30 30.42 43.20 13.66
CA ASP A 30 31.41 42.16 13.43
C ASP A 30 30.72 40.80 13.15
N GLU A 31 30.19 40.60 11.93
CA GLU A 31 29.56 39.36 11.45
C GLU A 31 30.56 38.18 11.29
N ASN A 32 31.58 38.05 12.16
CA ASN A 32 32.73 37.15 11.95
C ASN A 32 33.29 36.44 13.20
N ASP A 33 32.48 35.94 14.14
CA ASP A 33 32.94 34.77 14.95
C ASP A 33 31.85 33.80 15.46
N VAL A 34 31.18 33.10 14.53
CA VAL A 34 30.46 31.85 14.85
C VAL A 34 30.83 30.74 13.84
N SER A 35 32.08 30.73 13.39
CA SER A 35 32.64 29.71 12.49
C SER A 35 33.60 28.74 13.21
N LEU A 36 33.24 28.37 14.45
CA LEU A 36 33.96 27.38 15.28
C LEU A 36 34.47 26.20 14.45
N GLU A 37 35.79 25.97 14.49
CA GLU A 37 36.50 25.11 13.54
C GLU A 37 35.92 23.69 13.47
N MET A 38 35.10 23.44 12.43
CA MET A 38 34.49 22.13 12.25
C MET A 38 35.56 21.09 11.91
N ASP A 39 35.66 20.04 12.73
CA ASP A 39 36.74 19.05 12.64
C ASP A 39 36.83 18.40 11.24
N ALA A 40 38.05 17.99 10.86
CA ALA A 40 38.32 17.31 9.59
C ALA A 40 37.51 16.01 9.43
N SER A 41 37.25 15.26 10.51
CA SER A 41 36.41 14.06 10.43
C SER A 41 34.94 14.42 10.16
N GLN A 42 34.43 15.49 10.78
CA GLN A 42 33.08 15.99 10.58
C GLN A 42 32.87 16.59 9.18
N ARG A 43 33.86 17.35 8.67
CA ARG A 43 33.89 17.80 7.26
C ARG A 43 33.85 16.62 6.29
N ALA A 44 34.66 15.58 6.50
CA ALA A 44 34.66 14.39 5.65
C ALA A 44 33.35 13.58 5.74
N TYR A 45 32.72 13.53 6.92
CA TYR A 45 31.41 12.90 7.11
C TYR A 45 30.30 13.63 6.36
N LEU A 46 30.28 14.97 6.40
CA LEU A 46 29.28 15.78 5.70
C LEU A 46 29.45 15.73 4.18
N GLU A 47 30.69 15.77 3.67
CA GLU A 47 30.95 15.67 2.23
C GLU A 47 30.56 14.29 1.67
N PHE A 48 30.84 13.20 2.40
CA PHE A 48 30.35 11.86 2.04
C PHE A 48 28.81 11.82 1.96
N HIS A 49 28.10 12.44 2.92
CA HIS A 49 26.65 12.51 2.88
C HIS A 49 26.14 13.33 1.69
N ARG A 50 26.77 14.49 1.42
CA ARG A 50 26.43 15.39 0.32
C ARG A 50 26.58 14.73 -1.04
N GLN A 51 27.71 14.05 -1.31
CA GLN A 51 27.94 13.30 -2.54
C GLN A 51 26.92 12.17 -2.73
N LEU A 52 26.54 11.50 -1.64
CA LEU A 52 25.55 10.43 -1.66
C LEU A 52 24.11 10.96 -1.84
N ASP A 53 23.78 12.15 -1.33
CA ASP A 53 22.49 12.81 -1.63
C ASP A 53 22.44 13.31 -3.09
N GLU A 54 23.53 13.88 -3.60
CA GLU A 54 23.66 14.30 -5.01
C GLU A 54 23.50 13.12 -5.97
N PHE A 55 24.16 11.98 -5.67
CA PHE A 55 24.01 10.74 -6.42
C PHE A 55 22.58 10.16 -6.36
N LEU A 56 21.87 10.29 -5.23
CA LEU A 56 20.51 9.76 -5.04
C LEU A 56 19.38 10.76 -5.34
N ALA A 57 19.71 11.99 -5.74
CA ALA A 57 18.73 13.01 -6.11
C ALA A 57 17.70 12.53 -7.16
N PRO A 58 18.08 11.78 -8.23
CA PRO A 58 17.11 11.29 -9.22
C PRO A 58 16.07 10.30 -8.68
N LEU A 59 16.28 9.71 -7.50
CA LEU A 59 15.32 8.80 -6.85
C LEU A 59 14.38 9.55 -5.89
N THR A 60 14.64 10.82 -5.60
CA THR A 60 13.99 11.58 -4.53
C THR A 60 12.79 12.37 -5.07
N LEU A 61 11.59 11.78 -4.95
CA LEU A 61 10.36 12.38 -5.45
C LEU A 61 9.75 13.37 -4.45
N GLY A 62 9.67 14.64 -4.83
CA GLY A 62 8.96 15.67 -4.07
C GLY A 62 7.43 15.50 -4.14
N GLU A 63 6.73 15.94 -3.09
CA GLU A 63 5.26 15.83 -2.97
C GLU A 63 4.50 16.39 -4.17
N ALA A 64 4.95 17.52 -4.74
CA ALA A 64 4.35 18.11 -5.94
C ALA A 64 4.45 17.20 -7.18
N VAL A 65 5.51 16.39 -7.30
CA VAL A 65 5.67 15.41 -8.37
C VAL A 65 4.73 14.23 -8.13
N LEU A 66 4.63 13.73 -6.89
CA LEU A 66 3.68 12.67 -6.53
C LEU A 66 2.21 13.09 -6.71
N TYR A 67 1.88 14.36 -6.48
CA TYR A 67 0.53 14.90 -6.73
C TYR A 67 0.20 14.99 -8.22
N LYS A 68 1.16 15.46 -9.04
CA LYS A 68 1.03 15.45 -10.51
C LYS A 68 0.92 14.03 -11.05
N LEU A 69 1.68 13.10 -10.49
CA LEU A 69 1.61 11.68 -10.83
C LEU A 69 0.23 11.10 -10.50
N ALA A 70 -0.32 11.38 -9.31
CA ALA A 70 -1.65 10.92 -8.91
C ALA A 70 -2.77 11.46 -9.83
N ARG A 71 -2.67 12.74 -10.24
CA ARG A 71 -3.57 13.32 -11.25
C ARG A 71 -3.46 12.60 -12.60
N ARG A 72 -2.25 12.48 -13.14
CA ARG A 72 -2.02 11.83 -14.44
C ARG A 72 -2.40 10.35 -14.44
N PHE A 73 -2.23 9.65 -13.32
CA PHE A 73 -2.80 8.30 -13.11
C PHE A 73 -4.33 8.30 -13.15
N SER A 74 -5.03 9.22 -12.47
CA SER A 74 -6.51 9.32 -12.57
C SER A 74 -7.01 9.56 -13.99
N GLU A 75 -6.24 10.27 -14.81
CA GLU A 75 -6.54 10.53 -16.22
C GLU A 75 -6.28 9.28 -17.08
N VAL A 76 -5.10 8.66 -16.98
CA VAL A 76 -4.71 7.46 -17.74
C VAL A 76 -5.53 6.23 -17.35
N TYR A 77 -5.85 6.04 -16.07
CA TYR A 77 -6.72 4.93 -15.62
C TYR A 77 -8.13 5.02 -16.20
N ARG A 78 -8.67 6.24 -16.37
CA ARG A 78 -9.97 6.46 -17.02
C ARG A 78 -9.91 6.18 -18.52
N GLU A 79 -8.78 6.47 -19.17
CA GLU A 79 -8.55 6.08 -20.56
C GLU A 79 -8.48 4.55 -20.70
N LEU A 80 -7.64 3.86 -19.91
CA LEU A 80 -7.47 2.40 -19.96
C LEU A 80 -8.76 1.63 -19.63
N ALA A 81 -9.61 2.15 -18.73
CA ALA A 81 -10.94 1.62 -18.46
C ALA A 81 -11.83 1.60 -19.73
N LEU A 82 -11.66 2.60 -20.61
CA LEU A 82 -12.40 2.79 -21.86
C LEU A 82 -11.71 2.20 -23.10
N THR A 83 -10.39 1.95 -23.09
CA THR A 83 -9.62 1.60 -24.31
C THR A 83 -8.79 0.31 -24.24
N SER A 84 -8.45 -0.21 -23.05
CA SER A 84 -7.53 -1.36 -22.92
C SER A 84 -8.26 -2.68 -22.76
N ASP A 85 -7.97 -3.65 -23.63
CA ASP A 85 -8.42 -5.05 -23.51
C ASP A 85 -7.57 -5.88 -22.52
N GLN A 86 -6.46 -5.33 -22.00
CA GLN A 86 -5.50 -6.03 -21.12
C GLN A 86 -5.45 -5.48 -19.69
N GLN A 87 -6.06 -4.32 -19.46
CA GLN A 87 -6.10 -3.63 -18.16
C GLN A 87 -7.53 -3.19 -17.85
N PHE A 88 -7.83 -2.95 -16.57
CA PHE A 88 -9.19 -2.65 -16.11
C PHE A 88 -10.18 -3.71 -16.59
N LEU A 89 -9.87 -4.96 -16.25
CA LEU A 89 -10.65 -6.15 -16.58
C LEU A 89 -11.83 -6.27 -15.60
N PRO A 90 -13.09 -6.26 -16.07
CA PRO A 90 -14.24 -6.47 -15.19
C PRO A 90 -14.23 -7.91 -14.66
N THR A 91 -14.63 -8.10 -13.40
CA THR A 91 -14.90 -9.44 -12.85
C THR A 91 -16.42 -9.73 -12.85
N PRO A 92 -16.83 -10.98 -12.57
CA PRO A 92 -18.23 -11.31 -12.30
C PRO A 92 -18.72 -10.85 -10.92
N VAL A 93 -17.88 -10.22 -10.10
CA VAL A 93 -18.22 -9.78 -8.73
C VAL A 93 -18.89 -8.41 -8.79
N THR A 94 -20.21 -8.38 -8.95
CA THR A 94 -20.98 -7.12 -9.11
C THR A 94 -21.40 -6.46 -7.79
N GLN A 95 -21.07 -7.04 -6.64
CA GLN A 95 -21.37 -6.52 -5.29
C GLN A 95 -20.29 -7.00 -4.30
N LEU A 96 -20.02 -6.22 -3.25
CA LEU A 96 -19.17 -6.66 -2.12
C LEU A 96 -19.94 -7.59 -1.16
N PRO A 97 -19.24 -8.53 -0.47
CA PRO A 97 -19.85 -9.49 0.45
C PRO A 97 -20.80 -8.85 1.45
N THR A 98 -21.92 -9.52 1.73
CA THR A 98 -22.97 -9.04 2.64
C THR A 98 -22.49 -8.94 4.08
N GLY A 99 -21.60 -9.84 4.51
CA GLY A 99 -21.28 -10.11 5.91
C GLY A 99 -22.10 -11.27 6.48
N GLN A 100 -23.17 -11.70 5.79
CA GLN A 100 -24.07 -12.79 6.18
C GLN A 100 -23.66 -14.14 5.57
N GLU A 101 -22.62 -14.19 4.73
CA GLU A 101 -22.09 -15.44 4.20
C GLU A 101 -21.66 -16.36 5.35
N THR A 102 -22.10 -17.61 5.31
CA THR A 102 -21.85 -18.66 6.29
C THR A 102 -21.45 -19.95 5.58
N GLY A 103 -20.84 -20.90 6.31
CA GLY A 103 -20.49 -22.23 5.77
C GLY A 103 -18.99 -22.52 5.84
N ARG A 104 -18.59 -23.74 5.46
CA ARG A 104 -17.18 -24.19 5.49
C ARG A 104 -16.68 -24.50 4.09
N TYR A 105 -15.66 -23.79 3.66
CA TYR A 105 -15.12 -23.82 2.31
C TYR A 105 -13.65 -24.24 2.33
N LEU A 106 -13.23 -24.98 1.31
CA LEU A 106 -11.81 -25.14 1.00
C LEU A 106 -11.34 -23.87 0.26
N ALA A 107 -10.23 -23.29 0.69
CA ALA A 107 -9.70 -22.06 0.11
C ALA A 107 -8.25 -22.28 -0.31
N ILE A 108 -7.93 -21.86 -1.54
CA ILE A 108 -6.59 -21.93 -2.11
C ILE A 108 -6.09 -20.53 -2.44
N ASP A 109 -4.80 -20.29 -2.23
CA ASP A 109 -4.10 -19.06 -2.57
C ASP A 109 -2.78 -19.41 -3.29
N VAL A 110 -2.75 -19.19 -4.60
CA VAL A 110 -1.61 -19.51 -5.49
C VAL A 110 -0.85 -18.21 -5.80
N GLY A 111 0.12 -17.90 -4.94
CA GLY A 111 1.00 -16.75 -5.08
C GLY A 111 2.16 -16.97 -6.05
N GLY A 112 2.97 -15.92 -6.29
CA GLY A 112 4.21 -16.04 -7.09
C GLY A 112 5.37 -16.80 -6.41
N SER A 113 5.23 -17.12 -5.12
CA SER A 113 6.28 -17.71 -4.29
C SER A 113 5.81 -18.85 -3.38
N ASN A 114 4.54 -18.88 -2.97
CA ASN A 114 3.98 -19.89 -2.09
C ASN A 114 2.59 -20.32 -2.57
N LEU A 115 2.29 -21.60 -2.41
CA LEU A 115 0.93 -22.14 -2.42
C LEU A 115 0.43 -22.21 -0.98
N ARG A 116 -0.82 -21.82 -0.73
CA ARG A 116 -1.52 -22.07 0.54
C ARG A 116 -2.85 -22.75 0.30
N VAL A 117 -3.20 -23.69 1.17
CA VAL A 117 -4.48 -24.42 1.14
C VAL A 117 -5.02 -24.49 2.57
N ALA A 118 -6.25 -24.04 2.78
CA ALA A 118 -6.88 -23.99 4.10
C ALA A 118 -8.37 -24.32 4.06
N PHE A 119 -8.91 -24.81 5.18
CA PHE A 119 -10.36 -24.85 5.40
C PHE A 119 -10.80 -23.67 6.26
N ILE A 120 -11.54 -22.75 5.64
CA ILE A 120 -12.14 -21.59 6.33
C ILE A 120 -13.62 -21.85 6.61
N GLU A 121 -14.10 -21.29 7.72
CA GLU A 121 -15.47 -21.37 8.20
C GLU A 121 -15.98 -19.94 8.41
N LEU A 122 -16.95 -19.55 7.60
CA LEU A 122 -17.63 -18.26 7.62
C LEU A 122 -18.77 -18.31 8.64
N LEU A 123 -18.86 -17.29 9.49
CA LEU A 123 -19.74 -17.29 10.67
C LEU A 123 -20.90 -16.27 10.58
N GLY A 124 -20.95 -15.47 9.51
CA GLY A 124 -22.00 -14.49 9.25
C GLY A 124 -21.95 -13.25 10.16
N GLU A 125 -23.07 -12.54 10.25
CA GLU A 125 -23.46 -11.82 11.47
C GLU A 125 -24.60 -12.57 12.13
N VAL A 126 -24.52 -12.73 13.45
CA VAL A 126 -25.64 -13.22 14.26
C VAL A 126 -26.61 -12.06 14.47
N ASP A 127 -27.90 -12.29 14.20
CA ASP A 127 -28.96 -11.37 14.55
C ASP A 127 -29.10 -11.29 16.09
N ASP A 128 -28.47 -10.30 16.71
CA ASP A 128 -28.72 -9.91 18.10
C ASP A 128 -30.12 -9.27 18.19
N THR A 129 -31.18 -10.07 18.21
CA THR A 129 -32.59 -9.59 18.14
C THR A 129 -33.02 -8.73 19.34
N ASP A 130 -32.28 -8.76 20.45
CA ASP A 130 -32.68 -8.17 21.73
C ASP A 130 -32.10 -6.77 22.01
N SER A 131 -31.06 -6.33 21.30
CA SER A 131 -30.35 -5.07 21.59
C SER A 131 -30.93 -3.83 20.89
N ARG A 132 -32.18 -3.45 21.23
CA ARG A 132 -32.75 -2.14 20.87
C ARG A 132 -32.34 -1.04 21.87
N SER A 133 -31.04 -0.79 22.00
CA SER A 133 -30.49 0.23 22.91
C SER A 133 -30.76 1.67 22.42
N ALA A 134 -31.33 2.47 23.32
CA ALA A 134 -31.68 3.88 23.05
C ALA A 134 -30.49 4.84 23.26
N ASP A 135 -29.48 4.42 24.05
CA ASP A 135 -28.36 5.26 24.48
C ASP A 135 -27.20 5.26 23.47
N ALA A 136 -26.54 6.41 23.30
CA ALA A 136 -25.40 6.58 22.40
C ALA A 136 -24.11 5.93 22.95
N SER A 137 -23.99 5.83 24.28
CA SER A 137 -22.86 5.18 24.95
C SER A 137 -22.85 3.66 24.71
N GLU A 138 -24.01 3.01 24.84
CA GLU A 138 -24.17 1.57 24.58
C GLU A 138 -23.90 1.22 23.11
N ARG A 139 -24.46 2.00 22.16
CA ARG A 139 -24.19 1.82 20.72
C ARG A 139 -22.71 1.89 20.37
N SER A 140 -21.96 2.74 21.05
CA SER A 140 -20.51 2.86 20.87
C SER A 140 -19.77 1.62 21.36
N GLN A 141 -20.19 1.02 22.47
CA GLN A 141 -19.62 -0.24 22.97
C GLN A 141 -20.02 -1.45 22.10
N ASP A 142 -21.27 -1.54 21.65
CA ASP A 142 -21.73 -2.64 20.79
C ASP A 142 -21.13 -2.57 19.39
N THR A 143 -20.87 -1.37 18.86
CA THR A 143 -20.04 -1.17 17.65
C THR A 143 -18.65 -1.77 17.83
N ILE A 144 -17.95 -1.44 18.93
CA ILE A 144 -16.61 -1.98 19.22
C ILE A 144 -16.65 -3.50 19.37
N ARG A 145 -17.66 -4.04 20.05
CA ARG A 145 -17.88 -5.50 20.18
C ARG A 145 -18.11 -6.17 18.82
N LYS A 146 -18.97 -5.62 17.96
CA LYS A 146 -19.22 -6.15 16.61
C LYS A 146 -17.99 -6.06 15.72
N ALA A 147 -17.16 -5.02 15.86
CA ALA A 147 -15.87 -4.89 15.17
C ALA A 147 -14.80 -5.88 15.67
N GLN A 148 -14.91 -6.37 16.90
CA GLN A 148 -14.01 -7.36 17.51
C GLN A 148 -14.49 -8.81 17.38
N ARG A 149 -15.71 -9.07 16.89
CA ARG A 149 -16.24 -10.43 16.68
C ARG A 149 -15.47 -11.15 15.57
N GLN A 150 -15.05 -12.38 15.84
CA GLN A 150 -14.48 -13.28 14.84
C GLN A 150 -15.56 -13.70 13.84
N ARG A 151 -15.51 -13.18 12.60
CA ARG A 151 -16.41 -13.61 11.49
C ARG A 151 -15.88 -14.81 10.68
N VAL A 152 -14.59 -15.11 10.79
CA VAL A 152 -13.92 -16.19 10.03
C VAL A 152 -13.08 -17.04 10.98
N LYS A 153 -13.33 -18.34 10.98
CA LYS A 153 -12.55 -19.35 11.70
C LYS A 153 -11.75 -20.18 10.70
N ARG A 154 -10.45 -20.32 10.92
CA ARG A 154 -9.60 -21.27 10.18
C ARG A 154 -9.53 -22.57 10.98
N THR A 155 -9.69 -23.70 10.28
CA THR A 155 -9.75 -25.03 10.93
C THR A 155 -8.56 -25.92 10.60
N LEU A 156 -7.95 -25.73 9.42
CA LEU A 156 -6.73 -26.37 8.98
C LEU A 156 -6.08 -25.48 7.91
N GLU A 157 -4.76 -25.35 7.89
CA GLU A 157 -4.01 -24.57 6.88
C GLU A 157 -2.63 -25.21 6.69
N ARG A 158 -2.19 -25.34 5.43
CA ARG A 158 -0.82 -25.71 5.03
C ARG A 158 -0.31 -24.77 3.95
N ALA A 159 1.00 -24.58 3.91
CA ALA A 159 1.69 -23.71 2.96
C ALA A 159 2.99 -24.36 2.46
N TRP A 160 3.29 -24.21 1.17
CA TRP A 160 4.48 -24.76 0.52
C TRP A 160 5.14 -23.71 -0.39
N PRO A 161 6.48 -23.60 -0.39
CA PRO A 161 7.19 -22.74 -1.33
C PRO A 161 7.12 -23.31 -2.75
N ILE A 162 6.74 -22.48 -3.72
CA ILE A 162 6.72 -22.85 -5.13
C ILE A 162 8.16 -22.80 -5.65
N GLN A 163 8.74 -23.98 -5.82
CA GLN A 163 10.13 -24.14 -6.24
C GLN A 163 10.33 -23.65 -7.68
N GLU A 164 11.55 -23.21 -7.98
CA GLU A 164 11.86 -22.55 -9.25
C GLU A 164 11.77 -23.49 -10.48
N HIS A 165 11.84 -24.81 -10.28
CA HIS A 165 11.56 -25.79 -11.34
C HIS A 165 10.07 -25.81 -11.70
N LEU A 166 9.16 -25.91 -10.71
CA LEU A 166 7.69 -25.87 -10.91
C LEU A 166 7.18 -24.59 -11.61
N LYS A 167 8.00 -23.54 -11.74
CA LYS A 167 7.69 -22.34 -12.53
C LYS A 167 8.11 -22.47 -14.00
N LYS A 168 9.12 -23.28 -14.29
CA LYS A 168 9.80 -23.45 -15.58
C LYS A 168 9.46 -24.76 -16.30
N ASP A 169 8.94 -25.73 -15.56
CA ASP A 169 8.42 -27.01 -16.06
C ASP A 169 7.07 -26.82 -16.78
N GLN A 170 6.43 -27.90 -17.21
CA GLN A 170 5.14 -27.83 -17.91
C GLN A 170 4.01 -27.41 -16.96
N ALA A 171 2.92 -26.87 -17.52
CA ALA A 171 1.76 -26.45 -16.74
C ALA A 171 1.18 -27.62 -15.93
N GLU A 172 1.08 -28.78 -16.57
CA GLU A 172 0.57 -30.03 -16.03
C GLU A 172 1.30 -30.47 -14.76
N ASP A 173 2.62 -30.29 -14.69
CA ASP A 173 3.44 -30.66 -13.52
C ASP A 173 3.12 -29.75 -12.32
N LEU A 174 3.01 -28.43 -12.55
CA LEU A 174 2.63 -27.45 -11.53
C LEU A 174 1.22 -27.74 -10.98
N PHE A 175 0.24 -28.01 -11.85
CA PHE A 175 -1.13 -28.28 -11.43
C PHE A 175 -1.32 -29.67 -10.81
N ALA A 176 -0.54 -30.67 -11.24
CA ALA A 176 -0.47 -31.97 -10.58
C ALA A 176 0.10 -31.86 -9.16
N TRP A 177 1.12 -31.02 -8.95
CA TRP A 177 1.68 -30.73 -7.62
C TRP A 177 0.70 -29.96 -6.73
N ILE A 178 0.00 -28.95 -7.28
CA ILE A 178 -1.10 -28.27 -6.57
C ILE A 178 -2.16 -29.32 -6.13
N GLY A 179 -2.50 -30.27 -7.00
CA GLY A 179 -3.39 -31.40 -6.69
C GLY A 179 -2.94 -32.24 -5.49
N ASP A 180 -1.66 -32.61 -5.42
CA ASP A 180 -1.09 -33.36 -4.28
C ASP A 180 -1.19 -32.55 -2.97
N CYS A 181 -0.86 -31.25 -3.01
CA CYS A 181 -0.96 -30.37 -1.84
C CYS A 181 -2.41 -30.17 -1.35
N ILE A 182 -3.39 -30.12 -2.25
CA ILE A 182 -4.81 -30.08 -1.88
C ILE A 182 -5.22 -31.41 -1.20
N ALA A 183 -4.84 -32.53 -1.79
CA ALA A 183 -5.17 -33.86 -1.28
C ALA A 183 -4.59 -34.12 0.11
N GLU A 184 -3.40 -33.58 0.42
CA GLU A 184 -2.81 -33.62 1.76
C GLU A 184 -3.73 -32.97 2.82
N VAL A 185 -4.24 -31.76 2.55
CA VAL A 185 -5.13 -31.02 3.47
C VAL A 185 -6.52 -31.65 3.56
N VAL A 186 -7.07 -32.13 2.43
CA VAL A 186 -8.37 -32.82 2.42
C VAL A 186 -8.30 -34.13 3.21
N ALA A 187 -7.26 -34.96 3.00
CA ALA A 187 -7.06 -36.20 3.74
C ALA A 187 -6.84 -35.95 5.25
N GLU A 188 -6.09 -34.91 5.63
CA GLU A 188 -5.90 -34.53 7.03
C GLU A 188 -7.19 -34.02 7.68
N SER A 189 -7.99 -33.20 6.98
CA SER A 189 -9.28 -32.73 7.48
C SER A 189 -10.30 -33.86 7.67
N LEU A 190 -10.20 -34.95 6.91
CA LEU A 190 -11.11 -36.11 7.02
C LEU A 190 -10.63 -37.14 8.07
N THR A 191 -9.33 -37.19 8.37
CA THR A 191 -8.76 -38.13 9.37
C THR A 191 -8.70 -37.53 10.78
N SER A 192 -8.63 -36.21 10.91
CA SER A 192 -8.71 -35.50 12.19
C SER A 192 -10.14 -35.39 12.73
N ASP A 193 -11.14 -35.20 11.87
CA ASP A 193 -12.55 -35.06 12.28
C ASP A 193 -13.24 -36.41 12.51
N GLN A 194 -12.74 -37.17 13.48
CA GLN A 194 -13.32 -38.46 13.91
C GLN A 194 -14.75 -38.33 14.48
N SER A 195 -15.27 -37.11 14.62
CA SER A 195 -16.66 -36.85 15.04
C SER A 195 -17.66 -36.98 13.88
N ARG A 196 -17.24 -36.66 12.65
CA ARG A 196 -18.10 -36.69 11.46
C ARG A 196 -18.09 -38.08 10.80
N LYS A 197 -19.19 -38.82 11.01
CA LYS A 197 -19.51 -40.05 10.25
C LYS A 197 -19.81 -39.82 8.75
N TYR A 198 -19.75 -38.58 8.27
CA TYR A 198 -20.12 -38.19 6.92
C TYR A 198 -18.94 -37.54 6.21
N VAL A 199 -18.43 -38.23 5.20
CA VAL A 199 -17.55 -37.67 4.17
C VAL A 199 -18.45 -37.08 3.08
N PRO A 200 -18.36 -35.78 2.75
CA PRO A 200 -19.16 -35.21 1.68
C PRO A 200 -18.70 -35.74 0.31
N ALA A 201 -19.62 -35.85 -0.65
CA ALA A 201 -19.28 -36.31 -2.01
C ALA A 201 -18.41 -35.27 -2.75
N GLU A 202 -18.71 -33.99 -2.55
CA GLU A 202 -18.05 -32.83 -3.15
C GLU A 202 -17.72 -31.79 -2.06
N LEU A 203 -16.64 -31.05 -2.26
CA LEU A 203 -16.19 -29.96 -1.39
C LEU A 203 -16.25 -28.63 -2.15
N ASP A 204 -17.09 -27.71 -1.68
CA ASP A 204 -17.15 -26.34 -2.19
C ASP A 204 -15.85 -25.60 -1.90
N MET A 205 -15.30 -24.96 -2.94
CA MET A 205 -14.01 -24.29 -2.85
C MET A 205 -13.91 -22.97 -3.60
N GLY A 206 -13.07 -22.08 -3.06
CA GLY A 206 -12.63 -20.86 -3.70
C GLY A 206 -11.12 -20.87 -3.97
N ILE A 207 -10.69 -20.18 -5.02
CA ILE A 207 -9.30 -20.14 -5.48
C ILE A 207 -8.88 -18.70 -5.77
N THR A 208 -7.83 -18.25 -5.10
CA THR A 208 -7.09 -17.02 -5.43
C THR A 208 -5.88 -17.38 -6.28
N PHE A 209 -5.66 -16.62 -7.36
CA PHE A 209 -4.55 -16.81 -8.30
C PHE A 209 -3.87 -15.45 -8.57
N SER A 210 -2.60 -15.29 -8.16
CA SER A 210 -1.85 -14.00 -8.20
C SER A 210 -1.36 -13.55 -9.59
N PHE A 211 -2.11 -13.88 -10.64
CA PHE A 211 -1.72 -13.72 -12.04
C PHE A 211 -2.87 -13.14 -12.89
N PRO A 212 -2.58 -12.53 -14.05
CA PRO A 212 -3.61 -12.02 -14.95
C PRO A 212 -4.51 -13.14 -15.49
N ILE A 213 -5.80 -13.04 -15.18
CA ILE A 213 -6.85 -13.98 -15.62
C ILE A 213 -7.96 -13.22 -16.35
N MET A 214 -8.54 -13.86 -17.37
CA MET A 214 -9.82 -13.46 -17.96
C MET A 214 -10.92 -14.33 -17.34
N GLN A 215 -12.06 -13.76 -16.96
CA GLN A 215 -13.14 -14.47 -16.29
C GLN A 215 -14.45 -14.36 -17.09
N GLU A 216 -15.00 -15.51 -17.47
CA GLU A 216 -16.32 -15.62 -18.12
C GLU A 216 -17.42 -15.95 -17.12
N SER A 217 -17.07 -16.55 -15.98
CA SER A 217 -17.95 -16.73 -14.83
C SER A 217 -17.14 -16.68 -13.53
N LEU A 218 -17.81 -16.72 -12.38
CA LEU A 218 -17.11 -16.75 -11.08
C LEU A 218 -16.33 -18.07 -10.90
N ALA A 219 -16.81 -19.17 -11.46
CA ALA A 219 -16.17 -20.49 -11.36
C ALA A 219 -15.12 -20.77 -12.46
N GLU A 220 -15.09 -19.97 -13.54
CA GLU A 220 -14.29 -20.23 -14.74
C GLU A 220 -13.36 -19.06 -15.06
N ALA A 221 -12.08 -19.37 -15.24
CA ALA A 221 -11.05 -18.39 -15.53
C ALA A 221 -10.01 -18.96 -16.52
N THR A 222 -9.67 -18.16 -17.53
CA THR A 222 -8.53 -18.42 -18.43
C THR A 222 -7.32 -17.66 -17.92
N LEU A 223 -6.26 -18.38 -17.57
CA LEU A 223 -4.94 -17.82 -17.28
C LEU A 223 -4.29 -17.32 -18.58
N MET A 224 -3.74 -16.11 -18.56
CA MET A 224 -3.02 -15.51 -19.69
C MET A 224 -1.50 -15.80 -19.64
N PRO A 225 -0.77 -15.72 -20.78
CA PRO A 225 0.67 -16.02 -20.87
C PRO A 225 1.54 -15.26 -19.86
N MET A 226 2.04 -15.99 -18.87
CA MET A 226 2.42 -15.41 -17.57
C MET A 226 3.67 -14.53 -17.58
N GLY A 227 3.73 -13.61 -16.61
CA GLY A 227 4.93 -12.90 -16.18
C GLY A 227 5.57 -13.54 -14.94
N LYS A 228 6.21 -12.72 -14.09
CA LYS A 228 6.71 -13.06 -12.74
C LYS A 228 7.70 -14.24 -12.63
N GLY A 229 8.08 -14.88 -13.74
CA GLY A 229 9.08 -15.94 -13.84
C GLY A 229 8.54 -17.33 -14.20
N PHE A 230 7.26 -17.47 -14.56
CA PHE A 230 6.65 -18.73 -14.94
C PHE A 230 6.65 -18.95 -16.47
N ALA A 231 6.70 -20.19 -16.92
CA ALA A 231 6.86 -20.61 -18.32
C ALA A 231 5.56 -20.98 -19.05
N ILE A 232 4.38 -20.68 -18.50
CA ILE A 232 3.10 -20.89 -19.20
C ILE A 232 2.95 -19.83 -20.30
N THR A 233 3.11 -20.27 -21.55
CA THR A 233 3.18 -19.42 -22.76
C THR A 233 1.85 -19.29 -23.52
N SER A 234 0.83 -20.07 -23.18
CA SER A 234 -0.48 -20.10 -23.83
C SER A 234 -1.61 -19.75 -22.86
N ASN A 235 -2.79 -19.44 -23.41
CA ASN A 235 -4.02 -19.41 -22.62
C ASN A 235 -4.29 -20.80 -22.02
N LEU A 236 -4.79 -20.84 -20.78
CA LEU A 236 -5.02 -22.08 -20.05
C LEU A 236 -6.29 -22.00 -19.20
N ASP A 237 -7.18 -22.97 -19.36
CA ASP A 237 -8.39 -23.14 -18.53
C ASP A 237 -7.99 -23.59 -17.13
N LEU A 238 -8.06 -22.68 -16.16
CA LEU A 238 -7.69 -22.95 -14.78
C LEU A 238 -8.62 -23.99 -14.14
N ARG A 239 -9.92 -23.90 -14.40
CA ARG A 239 -10.93 -24.76 -13.75
C ARG A 239 -10.67 -26.22 -14.09
N ASN A 240 -10.48 -26.52 -15.38
CA ASN A 240 -10.32 -27.89 -15.84
C ASN A 240 -8.92 -28.45 -15.51
N ILE A 241 -7.83 -27.67 -15.58
CA ILE A 241 -6.50 -28.20 -15.22
C ILE A 241 -6.31 -28.39 -13.70
N LEU A 242 -6.91 -27.54 -12.85
CA LEU A 242 -6.91 -27.73 -11.40
C LEU A 242 -7.68 -29.00 -10.99
N LEU A 243 -8.83 -29.25 -11.63
CA LEU A 243 -9.60 -30.49 -11.41
C LEU A 243 -8.82 -31.72 -11.92
N ALA A 244 -8.18 -31.65 -13.08
CA ALA A 244 -7.37 -32.75 -13.63
C ALA A 244 -6.15 -33.08 -12.74
N GLY A 245 -5.44 -32.07 -12.24
CA GLY A 245 -4.30 -32.25 -11.33
C GLY A 245 -4.66 -32.94 -10.02
N TYR A 246 -5.87 -32.71 -9.52
CA TYR A 246 -6.42 -33.36 -8.32
C TYR A 246 -7.11 -34.71 -8.58
N GLU A 247 -7.59 -34.97 -9.81
CA GLU A 247 -8.47 -36.11 -10.14
C GLU A 247 -7.93 -37.47 -9.66
N LYS A 248 -6.60 -37.65 -9.74
CA LYS A 248 -5.83 -38.81 -9.27
C LYS A 248 -6.10 -39.23 -7.81
N HIS A 249 -6.59 -38.32 -6.96
CA HIS A 249 -6.92 -38.59 -5.55
C HIS A 249 -8.40 -38.94 -5.30
N THR A 250 -9.27 -38.73 -6.30
CA THR A 250 -10.71 -39.03 -6.21
C THR A 250 -11.05 -40.48 -6.63
N ARG A 251 -10.12 -41.14 -7.32
CA ARG A 251 -10.25 -42.54 -7.75
C ARG A 251 -9.95 -43.48 -6.57
N ARG A 252 -10.63 -44.61 -6.50
CA ARG A 252 -10.24 -45.71 -5.60
C ARG A 252 -9.06 -46.45 -6.23
N PRO A 253 -8.11 -46.98 -5.44
CA PRO A 253 -7.29 -48.09 -5.89
C PRO A 253 -8.21 -49.29 -6.13
N ASP A 254 -8.19 -49.86 -7.33
CA ASP A 254 -8.77 -51.17 -7.58
C ASP A 254 -7.91 -52.26 -6.91
N GLU A 255 -8.49 -53.43 -6.62
CA GLU A 255 -7.89 -54.43 -5.72
C GLU A 255 -6.64 -55.15 -6.29
N ASP A 256 -6.32 -54.94 -7.57
CA ASP A 256 -5.22 -55.59 -8.31
C ASP A 256 -3.89 -54.79 -8.33
N ASP A 257 -3.88 -53.53 -7.91
CA ASP A 257 -2.70 -52.65 -7.99
C ASP A 257 -1.79 -52.88 -6.75
N GLU A 258 -0.62 -53.53 -6.92
CA GLU A 258 0.21 -53.98 -5.80
C GLU A 258 0.55 -52.85 -4.79
N PRO A 259 0.44 -53.10 -3.46
CA PRO A 259 0.65 -52.08 -2.45
C PRO A 259 2.14 -51.76 -2.27
N SER A 260 2.65 -50.91 -3.16
CA SER A 260 3.97 -50.25 -3.05
C SER A 260 4.14 -49.70 -1.63
N SER A 261 5.16 -50.21 -0.92
CA SER A 261 5.29 -50.20 0.55
C SER A 261 5.53 -48.82 1.20
N LYS A 262 5.29 -47.74 0.45
CA LYS A 262 5.27 -46.34 0.91
C LYS A 262 3.90 -45.68 0.83
N ARG A 263 2.93 -46.24 0.09
CA ARG A 263 1.56 -45.70 0.00
C ARG A 263 0.78 -46.04 1.28
N ARG A 264 0.48 -45.02 2.10
CA ARG A 264 -0.54 -45.13 3.16
C ARG A 264 -1.90 -45.44 2.51
N LYS A 265 -2.78 -46.14 3.24
CA LYS A 265 -4.17 -46.41 2.81
C LYS A 265 -4.96 -45.11 2.68
N LEU A 266 -4.89 -44.48 1.51
CA LEU A 266 -5.73 -43.36 1.14
C LEU A 266 -7.08 -43.92 0.65
N PHE A 267 -8.14 -43.55 1.36
CA PHE A 267 -9.49 -43.68 0.82
C PHE A 267 -9.66 -42.64 -0.31
N ALA A 268 -10.49 -42.94 -1.30
CA ALA A 268 -10.84 -41.98 -2.34
C ALA A 268 -11.39 -40.69 -1.70
N LEU A 269 -10.77 -39.55 -2.03
CA LEU A 269 -11.13 -38.26 -1.47
C LEU A 269 -12.39 -37.69 -2.15
N PRO A 270 -13.13 -36.78 -1.48
CA PRO A 270 -14.19 -36.00 -2.11
C PRO A 270 -13.72 -35.33 -3.41
N LYS A 271 -14.63 -35.20 -4.36
CA LYS A 271 -14.44 -34.32 -5.51
C LYS A 271 -14.39 -32.86 -5.07
N LEU A 272 -13.87 -32.00 -5.94
CA LEU A 272 -13.79 -30.57 -5.73
C LEU A 272 -14.86 -29.85 -6.56
N ASN A 273 -15.59 -28.93 -5.94
CA ASN A 273 -16.55 -28.06 -6.61
C ASN A 273 -16.06 -26.61 -6.55
N ILE A 274 -15.43 -26.15 -7.64
CA ILE A 274 -14.89 -24.79 -7.76
C ILE A 274 -16.07 -23.81 -7.92
N GLN A 275 -16.39 -23.10 -6.83
CA GLN A 275 -17.42 -22.07 -6.76
C GLN A 275 -16.89 -20.70 -7.21
N ALA A 276 -15.62 -20.42 -6.92
CA ALA A 276 -14.96 -19.15 -7.24
C ALA A 276 -13.49 -19.35 -7.64
N ILE A 277 -13.07 -18.72 -8.74
CA ILE A 277 -11.67 -18.38 -9.06
C ILE A 277 -11.57 -16.86 -9.11
N THR A 278 -10.48 -16.27 -8.62
CA THR A 278 -10.30 -14.81 -8.64
C THR A 278 -8.84 -14.37 -8.57
N ASN A 279 -8.59 -13.07 -8.84
CA ASN A 279 -7.30 -12.44 -8.62
C ASN A 279 -7.07 -12.09 -7.14
N ASP A 280 -5.80 -12.06 -6.70
CA ASP A 280 -5.39 -11.77 -5.32
C ASP A 280 -5.82 -10.38 -4.81
N ALA A 281 -5.84 -9.34 -5.64
CA ALA A 281 -6.37 -8.04 -5.23
C ALA A 281 -7.87 -8.13 -4.91
N VAL A 282 -8.65 -8.87 -5.71
CA VAL A 282 -10.10 -9.07 -5.56
C VAL A 282 -10.41 -9.86 -4.29
N ALA A 283 -9.67 -10.94 -4.03
CA ALA A 283 -9.76 -11.67 -2.77
C ALA A 283 -9.39 -10.79 -1.56
N THR A 284 -8.36 -9.95 -1.68
CA THR A 284 -7.93 -9.00 -0.63
C THR A 284 -9.03 -7.99 -0.30
N LEU A 285 -9.70 -7.43 -1.31
CA LEU A 285 -10.87 -6.56 -1.16
C LEU A 285 -12.03 -7.29 -0.48
N ALA A 286 -12.44 -8.47 -0.99
CA ALA A 286 -13.55 -9.25 -0.44
C ALA A 286 -13.31 -9.69 1.02
N SER A 287 -12.10 -10.17 1.33
CA SER A 287 -11.66 -10.58 2.67
C SER A 287 -11.82 -9.47 3.71
N LEU A 288 -11.41 -8.24 3.36
CA LEU A 288 -11.56 -7.12 4.30
C LEU A 288 -12.99 -6.55 4.31
N ALA A 289 -13.68 -6.51 3.17
CA ALA A 289 -15.08 -6.04 3.10
C ALA A 289 -16.02 -6.89 3.96
N TYR A 290 -15.86 -8.21 3.98
CA TYR A 290 -16.60 -9.12 4.86
C TYR A 290 -16.33 -8.82 6.36
N LYS A 291 -15.07 -8.54 6.72
CA LYS A 291 -14.67 -8.22 8.10
C LYS A 291 -15.13 -6.84 8.56
N VAL A 292 -14.97 -5.80 7.74
CA VAL A 292 -15.10 -4.37 8.13
C VAL A 292 -16.55 -3.87 8.27
N LYS A 293 -17.54 -4.60 7.73
CA LYS A 293 -18.95 -4.15 7.67
C LYS A 293 -19.65 -3.81 8.99
N SER A 294 -19.02 -4.09 10.14
CA SER A 294 -19.51 -3.72 11.47
C SER A 294 -19.07 -2.32 11.96
N LEU A 295 -18.25 -1.58 11.18
CA LEU A 295 -17.77 -0.24 11.55
C LEU A 295 -18.62 0.87 10.92
N PRO A 296 -19.15 1.83 11.72
CA PRO A 296 -19.86 2.99 11.19
C PRO A 296 -18.92 3.88 10.39
N ASN A 297 -19.47 4.51 9.34
CA ASN A 297 -18.78 5.46 8.46
C ASN A 297 -17.48 4.94 7.80
N SER A 298 -17.24 3.62 7.79
CA SER A 298 -16.01 3.03 7.24
C SER A 298 -16.35 2.01 6.16
N ARG A 299 -15.81 2.19 4.94
CA ARG A 299 -16.06 1.30 3.79
C ARG A 299 -14.76 0.90 3.13
N VAL A 300 -14.61 -0.38 2.81
CA VAL A 300 -13.51 -0.85 1.97
C VAL A 300 -13.78 -0.44 0.52
N ALA A 301 -12.98 0.49 0.02
CA ALA A 301 -13.12 1.08 -1.31
C ALA A 301 -12.19 0.42 -2.35
N MET A 302 -11.04 -0.11 -1.92
CA MET A 302 -10.01 -0.65 -2.82
C MET A 302 -9.30 -1.84 -2.17
N GLY A 303 -8.83 -2.80 -2.97
CA GLY A 303 -7.83 -3.80 -2.58
C GLY A 303 -6.52 -3.59 -3.33
N ILE A 304 -5.38 -3.68 -2.65
CA ILE A 304 -4.04 -3.58 -3.25
C ILE A 304 -3.13 -4.73 -2.83
N ILE A 305 -2.26 -5.12 -3.75
CA ILE A 305 -1.17 -6.07 -3.54
C ILE A 305 0.14 -5.32 -3.61
N VAL A 306 0.98 -5.44 -2.58
CA VAL A 306 2.35 -4.91 -2.54
C VAL A 306 3.28 -5.99 -1.98
N GLY A 307 3.51 -7.01 -2.81
CA GLY A 307 4.20 -8.25 -2.46
C GLY A 307 5.34 -8.55 -3.41
N THR A 308 5.39 -9.76 -3.98
CA THR A 308 6.36 -10.11 -5.02
C THR A 308 6.18 -9.25 -6.28
N GLY A 309 4.92 -8.95 -6.62
CA GLY A 309 4.52 -7.95 -7.61
C GLY A 309 3.59 -6.89 -7.01
N CYS A 310 2.97 -6.08 -7.86
CA CYS A 310 2.04 -5.01 -7.47
C CYS A 310 0.77 -5.02 -8.33
N ASN A 311 -0.41 -4.91 -7.70
CA ASN A 311 -1.70 -4.83 -8.39
C ASN A 311 -2.76 -4.10 -7.54
N ALA A 312 -3.88 -3.70 -8.14
CA ALA A 312 -5.02 -3.11 -7.44
C ALA A 312 -6.38 -3.57 -8.01
N THR A 313 -7.41 -3.38 -7.20
CA THR A 313 -8.81 -3.59 -7.57
C THR A 313 -9.72 -2.57 -6.87
N ILE A 314 -10.81 -2.19 -7.54
CA ILE A 314 -11.76 -1.17 -7.07
C ILE A 314 -13.14 -1.44 -7.70
N PRO A 315 -14.27 -1.15 -7.03
CA PRO A 315 -15.58 -1.10 -7.68
C PRO A 315 -15.61 0.02 -8.73
N MET A 316 -16.07 -0.27 -9.94
CA MET A 316 -16.28 0.72 -11.00
C MET A 316 -17.70 0.60 -11.56
N LYS A 317 -18.35 1.74 -11.77
CA LYS A 317 -19.67 1.82 -12.40
C LYS A 317 -19.55 1.43 -13.87
N LEU A 318 -20.49 0.64 -14.39
CA LEU A 318 -20.36 0.10 -15.76
C LEU A 318 -20.39 1.19 -16.84
N LYS A 319 -21.00 2.35 -16.56
CA LYS A 319 -20.96 3.56 -17.41
C LYS A 319 -19.58 4.22 -17.53
N ASP A 320 -18.63 3.85 -16.67
CA ASP A 320 -17.26 4.38 -16.60
C ASP A 320 -16.23 3.36 -17.15
N LEU A 321 -16.72 2.28 -17.79
CA LEU A 321 -15.96 1.24 -18.47
C LEU A 321 -16.30 1.23 -19.97
N HIS A 322 -15.45 0.60 -20.78
CA HIS A 322 -15.76 0.39 -22.21
C HIS A 322 -17.05 -0.41 -22.43
N ASP A 323 -17.75 -0.11 -23.53
CA ASP A 323 -19.01 -0.71 -23.95
C ASP A 323 -18.97 -2.26 -24.00
N SER A 324 -17.83 -2.87 -24.35
CA SER A 324 -17.66 -4.33 -24.33
C SER A 324 -17.60 -4.89 -22.90
N LYS A 325 -16.88 -4.20 -22.00
CA LYS A 325 -16.70 -4.57 -20.59
C LYS A 325 -18.00 -4.44 -19.78
N ALA A 326 -18.79 -3.41 -20.09
CA ALA A 326 -20.14 -3.26 -19.53
C ALA A 326 -21.05 -4.41 -19.98
N LYS A 327 -21.09 -4.71 -21.28
CA LYS A 327 -21.93 -5.79 -21.85
C LYS A 327 -21.56 -7.18 -21.33
N SER A 328 -20.27 -7.49 -21.16
CA SER A 328 -19.88 -8.78 -20.58
C SER A 328 -20.37 -8.95 -19.14
N VAL A 329 -20.39 -7.88 -18.33
CA VAL A 329 -21.00 -7.92 -16.99
C VAL A 329 -22.53 -8.06 -17.07
N HIS A 330 -23.19 -7.30 -17.95
CA HIS A 330 -24.65 -7.40 -18.13
C HIS A 330 -25.14 -8.77 -18.63
N MET A 331 -24.30 -9.50 -19.36
CA MET A 331 -24.56 -10.90 -19.74
C MET A 331 -24.53 -11.86 -18.54
N MET A 332 -23.78 -11.54 -17.48
CA MET A 332 -23.71 -12.34 -16.24
C MET A 332 -24.74 -11.88 -15.20
N ASN A 333 -25.02 -10.58 -15.14
CA ASN A 333 -25.99 -9.95 -14.24
C ASN A 333 -26.60 -8.71 -14.91
N ALA A 334 -27.81 -8.83 -15.44
CA ALA A 334 -28.49 -7.77 -16.18
C ALA A 334 -28.79 -6.52 -15.33
N ASP A 335 -28.99 -6.67 -14.02
CA ASP A 335 -29.30 -5.56 -13.10
C ASP A 335 -28.04 -4.89 -12.51
N ALA A 336 -26.84 -5.26 -12.99
CA ALA A 336 -25.59 -4.68 -12.52
C ALA A 336 -25.45 -3.19 -12.89
N VAL A 337 -25.10 -2.35 -11.91
CA VAL A 337 -24.73 -0.94 -12.09
C VAL A 337 -23.23 -0.68 -11.95
N GLU A 338 -22.53 -1.60 -11.28
CA GLU A 338 -21.09 -1.59 -11.04
C GLU A 338 -20.52 -3.02 -11.04
N THR A 339 -19.20 -3.13 -11.13
CA THR A 339 -18.47 -4.38 -10.89
C THR A 339 -17.13 -4.11 -10.20
N ILE A 340 -16.60 -5.11 -9.51
CA ILE A 340 -15.19 -5.11 -9.09
C ILE A 340 -14.32 -5.30 -10.33
N VAL A 341 -13.36 -4.41 -10.53
CA VAL A 341 -12.41 -4.41 -11.66
C VAL A 341 -11.02 -4.81 -11.18
N ASN A 342 -10.38 -5.78 -11.83
CA ASN A 342 -8.94 -6.01 -11.71
C ASN A 342 -8.22 -5.00 -12.61
N THR A 343 -7.40 -4.10 -12.06
CA THR A 343 -6.83 -3.00 -12.86
C THR A 343 -5.65 -3.44 -13.70
N GLU A 344 -4.83 -4.39 -13.22
CA GLU A 344 -3.49 -4.67 -13.75
C GLU A 344 -2.69 -3.37 -13.98
N TRP A 345 -2.78 -2.43 -13.03
CA TRP A 345 -2.26 -1.05 -13.12
C TRP A 345 -0.74 -0.93 -13.31
N THR A 346 -0.01 -2.05 -13.30
CA THR A 346 1.43 -2.11 -13.54
C THR A 346 1.81 -2.28 -15.01
N ILE A 347 0.90 -2.78 -15.85
CA ILE A 347 1.13 -3.01 -17.28
C ILE A 347 1.36 -1.69 -18.02
N SER A 348 2.20 -1.75 -19.05
CA SER A 348 2.75 -0.63 -19.84
C SER A 348 1.80 0.50 -20.24
N GLY A 349 0.50 0.24 -20.45
CA GLY A 349 -0.49 1.29 -20.75
C GLY A 349 -0.62 2.35 -19.65
N ALA A 350 -0.32 1.99 -18.40
CA ALA A 350 -0.31 2.91 -17.26
C ALA A 350 1.01 3.72 -17.12
N ALA A 351 1.98 3.53 -18.00
CA ALA A 351 3.36 3.98 -17.77
C ALA A 351 3.68 5.42 -18.20
N SER A 352 2.86 6.05 -19.06
CA SER A 352 3.20 7.38 -19.61
C SER A 352 3.48 8.45 -18.54
N PRO A 353 2.76 8.54 -17.40
CA PRO A 353 3.02 9.54 -16.37
C PRO A 353 4.43 9.44 -15.75
N LEU A 354 5.04 8.24 -15.78
CA LEU A 354 6.39 7.99 -15.24
C LEU A 354 7.48 8.58 -16.14
N GLN A 355 7.22 8.64 -17.45
CA GLN A 355 8.10 9.25 -18.46
C GLN A 355 7.86 10.76 -18.55
N GLU A 356 6.59 11.18 -18.61
CA GLU A 356 6.17 12.59 -18.64
C GLU A 356 6.74 13.41 -17.46
N LEU A 357 6.79 12.81 -16.26
CA LEU A 357 7.28 13.44 -15.03
C LEU A 357 8.74 13.10 -14.71
N GLN A 358 9.48 12.47 -15.64
CA GLN A 358 10.91 12.13 -15.53
C GLN A 358 11.26 11.30 -14.28
N ILE A 359 10.36 10.39 -13.89
CA ILE A 359 10.48 9.53 -12.70
C ILE A 359 11.36 8.30 -12.95
N THR A 360 11.37 7.80 -14.19
CA THR A 360 12.19 6.66 -14.61
C THR A 360 13.67 7.05 -14.68
N THR A 361 14.49 6.46 -13.82
CA THR A 361 15.95 6.73 -13.75
C THR A 361 16.77 5.79 -14.64
N LYS A 362 18.07 6.07 -14.76
CA LYS A 362 19.02 5.17 -15.46
C LYS A 362 19.02 3.73 -14.90
N TRP A 363 18.80 3.55 -13.59
CA TRP A 363 18.81 2.22 -12.97
C TRP A 363 17.51 1.46 -13.26
N ASP A 364 16.38 2.15 -13.36
CA ASP A 364 15.10 1.55 -13.76
C ASP A 364 15.15 1.09 -15.22
N ALA A 365 15.75 1.90 -16.11
CA ALA A 365 15.94 1.55 -17.51
C ALA A 365 16.88 0.35 -17.71
N LEU A 366 17.95 0.23 -16.90
CA LEU A 366 18.84 -0.93 -16.90
C LEU A 366 18.12 -2.20 -16.42
N LEU A 367 17.32 -2.08 -15.36
CA LEU A 367 16.51 -3.19 -14.81
C LEU A 367 15.45 -3.67 -15.81
N ASP A 368 14.75 -2.73 -16.47
CA ASP A 368 13.75 -3.03 -17.49
C ASP A 368 14.36 -3.76 -18.70
N GLN A 369 15.52 -3.30 -19.19
CA GLN A 369 16.25 -3.95 -20.28
C GLN A 369 16.73 -5.38 -19.94
N ALA A 370 16.95 -5.68 -18.66
CA ALA A 370 17.30 -7.02 -18.16
C ALA A 370 16.07 -7.92 -17.88
N CYS A 371 14.85 -7.39 -17.91
CA CYS A 371 13.64 -8.19 -17.74
C CYS A 371 13.35 -9.05 -18.97
N ALA A 372 12.75 -10.23 -18.76
CA ALA A 372 12.41 -11.17 -19.84
C ALA A 372 11.37 -10.65 -20.86
N ARG A 373 10.70 -9.53 -20.55
CA ARG A 373 9.85 -8.74 -21.45
C ARG A 373 10.06 -7.25 -21.12
N PRO A 374 11.06 -6.57 -21.73
CA PRO A 374 11.28 -5.15 -21.48
C PRO A 374 10.04 -4.32 -21.85
N GLY A 375 9.80 -3.25 -21.10
CA GLY A 375 8.63 -2.39 -21.19
C GLY A 375 7.32 -2.97 -20.65
N PHE A 376 7.26 -4.24 -20.20
CA PHE A 376 5.99 -4.91 -19.91
C PHE A 376 5.28 -4.38 -18.66
N GLN A 377 5.98 -4.30 -17.52
CA GLN A 377 5.42 -3.83 -16.24
C GLN A 377 6.33 -2.79 -15.52
N PRO A 378 6.61 -1.63 -16.13
CA PRO A 378 7.58 -0.66 -15.63
C PRO A 378 7.26 -0.11 -14.23
N PHE A 379 5.97 -0.05 -13.85
CA PHE A 379 5.60 0.33 -12.48
C PHE A 379 5.86 -0.79 -11.48
N GLU A 380 5.75 -2.08 -11.86
CA GLU A 380 6.10 -3.20 -10.99
C GLU A 380 7.62 -3.26 -10.75
N TYR A 381 8.45 -2.89 -11.73
CA TYR A 381 9.91 -2.87 -11.55
C TYR A 381 10.38 -1.85 -10.49
N MET A 382 9.59 -0.80 -10.26
CA MET A 382 9.86 0.21 -9.21
C MET A 382 9.16 -0.06 -7.87
N THR A 383 8.20 -1.00 -7.80
CA THR A 383 7.33 -1.20 -6.62
C THR A 383 7.22 -2.64 -6.11
N GLY A 384 7.51 -3.64 -6.94
CA GLY A 384 7.36 -5.07 -6.65
C GLY A 384 8.58 -5.69 -5.97
N GLY A 385 8.34 -6.61 -5.04
CA GLY A 385 9.36 -7.23 -4.19
C GLY A 385 10.29 -8.20 -4.91
N ARG A 386 9.97 -8.61 -6.15
CA ARG A 386 10.90 -9.27 -7.06
C ARG A 386 12.03 -8.35 -7.52
N TYR A 387 11.79 -7.03 -7.54
CA TYR A 387 12.61 -6.04 -8.25
C TYR A 387 13.34 -5.07 -7.31
N ILE A 388 12.77 -4.70 -6.16
CA ILE A 388 13.38 -3.73 -5.22
C ILE A 388 14.82 -4.11 -4.82
N GLY A 389 15.10 -5.36 -4.46
CA GLY A 389 16.45 -5.81 -4.13
C GLY A 389 17.45 -5.71 -5.28
N GLU A 390 17.01 -5.98 -6.52
CA GLU A 390 17.83 -5.88 -7.72
C GLU A 390 18.09 -4.41 -8.13
N LEU A 391 17.08 -3.55 -8.02
CA LEU A 391 17.22 -2.11 -8.19
C LEU A 391 18.25 -1.54 -7.20
N ILE A 392 18.17 -1.94 -5.92
CA ILE A 392 19.14 -1.57 -4.88
C ILE A 392 20.54 -2.09 -5.23
N ARG A 393 20.67 -3.32 -5.75
CA ARG A 393 21.95 -3.88 -6.23
C ARG A 393 22.56 -3.04 -7.34
N LEU A 394 21.76 -2.64 -8.34
CA LEU A 394 22.21 -1.82 -9.46
C LEU A 394 22.69 -0.43 -8.99
N ILE A 395 21.92 0.24 -8.13
CA ILE A 395 22.28 1.56 -7.58
C ILE A 395 23.55 1.47 -6.72
N LEU A 396 23.67 0.43 -5.88
CA LEU A 396 24.84 0.24 -5.01
C LEU A 396 26.10 -0.16 -5.80
N SER A 397 25.99 -1.04 -6.79
CA SER A 397 27.12 -1.38 -7.66
C SER A 397 27.59 -0.17 -8.46
N ASP A 398 26.68 0.69 -8.92
CA ASP A 398 27.01 1.94 -9.61
C ASP A 398 27.69 2.93 -8.64
N TYR A 399 27.15 3.16 -7.45
CA TYR A 399 27.76 4.02 -6.42
C TYR A 399 29.18 3.56 -6.04
N LEU A 400 29.34 2.28 -5.72
CA LEU A 400 30.63 1.75 -5.26
C LEU A 400 31.70 1.83 -6.35
N THR A 401 31.36 1.58 -7.61
CA THR A 401 32.32 1.66 -8.72
C THR A 401 32.59 3.08 -9.23
N THR A 402 31.59 3.97 -9.27
CA THR A 402 31.72 5.30 -9.89
C THR A 402 32.02 6.43 -8.92
N VAL A 403 31.54 6.35 -7.67
CA VAL A 403 31.74 7.39 -6.64
C VAL A 403 32.79 6.96 -5.62
N ALA A 404 32.69 5.73 -5.09
CA ALA A 404 33.66 5.21 -4.12
C ALA A 404 34.92 4.58 -4.75
N GLY A 405 34.99 4.48 -6.09
CA GLY A 405 36.16 4.03 -6.83
C GLY A 405 36.54 2.55 -6.67
N VAL A 406 35.64 1.71 -6.12
CA VAL A 406 35.89 0.29 -5.87
C VAL A 406 35.83 -0.49 -7.20
N PRO A 407 36.89 -1.21 -7.62
CA PRO A 407 36.85 -1.99 -8.87
C PRO A 407 35.75 -3.06 -8.84
N ARG A 408 35.02 -3.26 -9.94
CA ARG A 408 33.90 -4.23 -10.01
C ARG A 408 34.31 -5.67 -9.65
N HIS A 409 35.58 -6.05 -9.87
CA HIS A 409 36.12 -7.37 -9.52
C HIS A 409 36.47 -7.52 -8.03
N ASN A 410 36.47 -6.43 -7.24
CA ASN A 410 36.63 -6.44 -5.79
C ASN A 410 35.29 -6.49 -5.04
N LEU A 411 34.16 -6.36 -5.75
CA LEU A 411 32.84 -6.39 -5.13
C LEU A 411 32.40 -7.85 -4.83
N PRO A 412 31.67 -8.07 -3.72
CA PRO A 412 31.02 -9.34 -3.42
C PRO A 412 30.17 -9.84 -4.59
N ALA A 413 30.18 -11.16 -4.84
CA ALA A 413 29.51 -11.77 -6.00
C ALA A 413 28.02 -11.41 -6.10
N CYS A 414 27.33 -11.28 -4.97
CA CYS A 414 25.93 -10.85 -4.86
C CYS A 414 25.65 -9.42 -5.35
N LEU A 415 26.67 -8.56 -5.44
CA LEU A 415 26.55 -7.22 -6.04
C LEU A 415 26.81 -7.25 -7.55
N VAL A 416 27.51 -8.27 -8.05
CA VAL A 416 27.85 -8.43 -9.47
C VAL A 416 26.77 -9.22 -10.21
N GLN A 417 26.27 -10.32 -9.61
CA GLN A 417 25.26 -11.22 -10.16
C GLN A 417 23.84 -10.64 -10.04
N GLU A 418 23.07 -10.73 -11.13
CA GLU A 418 21.66 -10.33 -11.21
C GLU A 418 20.76 -11.14 -10.26
N TYR A 419 19.81 -10.46 -9.62
CA TYR A 419 18.83 -10.99 -8.66
C TYR A 419 19.40 -11.71 -7.43
N ALA A 420 20.72 -11.73 -7.24
CA ALA A 420 21.37 -12.35 -6.09
C ALA A 420 21.11 -11.59 -4.77
N LEU A 421 20.71 -10.32 -4.84
CA LEU A 421 20.39 -9.48 -3.69
C LEU A 421 18.86 -9.36 -3.53
N THR A 422 18.29 -10.09 -2.57
CA THR A 422 16.83 -10.20 -2.43
C THR A 422 16.24 -9.09 -1.55
N THR A 423 15.00 -8.68 -1.84
CA THR A 423 14.26 -7.67 -1.03
C THR A 423 14.09 -8.12 0.42
N THR A 424 13.95 -9.42 0.69
CA THR A 424 13.95 -10.00 2.05
C THR A 424 15.27 -9.77 2.76
N TYR A 425 16.40 -10.05 2.09
CA TYR A 425 17.73 -9.80 2.66
C TYR A 425 17.92 -8.32 3.04
N ILE A 426 17.45 -7.39 2.18
CA ILE A 426 17.45 -5.95 2.48
C ILE A 426 16.57 -5.62 3.70
N SER A 427 15.31 -6.07 3.69
CA SER A 427 14.33 -5.86 4.78
C SER A 427 14.91 -6.26 6.13
N ASP A 428 15.50 -7.44 6.20
CA ASP A 428 15.74 -8.11 7.47
C ASP A 428 17.11 -7.77 8.06
N ASN A 429 18.10 -7.47 7.21
CA ASN A 429 19.48 -7.23 7.63
C ASN A 429 19.94 -5.78 7.42
N VAL A 430 19.59 -5.15 6.30
CA VAL A 430 20.08 -3.81 5.93
C VAL A 430 19.19 -2.72 6.52
N ALA A 431 17.88 -2.80 6.30
CA ALA A 431 16.90 -1.81 6.75
C ALA A 431 16.67 -1.84 8.29
N ARG A 432 16.97 -2.96 8.94
CA ARG A 432 16.88 -3.13 10.42
C ARG A 432 18.20 -2.89 11.16
N ALA A 433 19.29 -2.57 10.45
CA ALA A 433 20.60 -2.37 11.08
C ALA A 433 20.62 -1.13 11.99
N LYS A 434 21.13 -1.31 13.23
CA LYS A 434 21.18 -0.28 14.27
C LYS A 434 22.16 0.85 13.89
N SER A 435 23.41 0.50 13.61
CA SER A 435 24.43 1.42 13.11
C SER A 435 25.07 0.90 11.82
N ASP A 436 25.73 1.79 11.09
CA ASP A 436 26.47 1.43 9.88
C ASP A 436 27.73 0.61 10.19
N GLN A 437 28.27 0.72 11.40
CA GLN A 437 29.39 -0.11 11.86
C GLN A 437 28.95 -1.54 12.21
N ASP A 438 27.77 -1.73 12.82
CA ASP A 438 27.18 -3.06 13.01
C ASP A 438 26.90 -3.71 11.64
N LEU A 439 26.34 -2.92 10.71
CA LEU A 439 26.04 -3.36 9.36
C LEU A 439 27.31 -3.75 8.59
N ALA A 440 28.37 -2.94 8.62
CA ALA A 440 29.65 -3.27 8.01
C ALA A 440 30.24 -4.59 8.57
N THR A 441 30.17 -4.76 9.89
CA THR A 441 30.63 -5.98 10.57
C THR A 441 29.85 -7.21 10.11
N PHE A 442 28.53 -7.09 9.97
CA PHE A 442 27.66 -8.16 9.45
C PHE A 442 27.88 -8.42 7.95
N LEU A 443 28.05 -7.37 7.14
CA LEU A 443 28.25 -7.49 5.69
C LEU A 443 29.56 -8.18 5.33
N ASN A 444 30.63 -7.96 6.08
CA ASN A 444 31.90 -8.71 5.93
C ASN A 444 31.76 -10.22 6.20
N GLN A 445 30.71 -10.66 6.92
CA GLN A 445 30.44 -12.08 7.21
C GLN A 445 29.43 -12.69 6.23
N SER A 446 28.44 -11.90 5.78
CA SER A 446 27.29 -12.36 4.99
C SER A 446 27.46 -12.14 3.49
N LEU A 447 28.07 -11.03 3.07
CA LEU A 447 28.40 -10.68 1.68
C LEU A 447 29.91 -10.36 1.57
N PRO A 448 30.81 -11.31 1.87
CA PRO A 448 32.25 -11.07 1.86
C PRO A 448 32.75 -10.69 0.46
N PRO A 449 33.84 -9.90 0.37
CA PRO A 449 34.55 -9.67 -0.88
C PRO A 449 35.19 -10.97 -1.41
N PRO A 450 35.58 -11.03 -2.69
CA PRO A 450 36.39 -12.14 -3.22
C PRO A 450 37.73 -12.26 -2.49
N GLU A 451 38.26 -13.48 -2.34
CA GLU A 451 39.55 -13.73 -1.66
C GLU A 451 40.75 -12.99 -2.30
N SER A 452 40.61 -12.53 -3.54
CA SER A 452 41.61 -11.74 -4.28
C SER A 452 41.47 -10.21 -4.09
N SER A 453 40.68 -9.75 -3.13
CA SER A 453 40.34 -8.32 -2.94
C SER A 453 40.72 -7.80 -1.55
N ASP A 454 41.53 -6.75 -1.52
CA ASP A 454 41.83 -5.99 -0.30
C ASP A 454 40.68 -5.05 0.14
N TRP A 455 39.62 -4.90 -0.68
CA TRP A 455 38.43 -4.12 -0.28
C TRP A 455 37.54 -4.93 0.66
N GLN A 456 37.10 -4.29 1.74
CA GLN A 456 36.17 -4.82 2.74
C GLN A 456 35.06 -3.80 3.03
N TRP A 457 33.94 -4.23 3.62
CA TRP A 457 32.89 -3.31 4.05
C TRP A 457 33.35 -2.46 5.23
N ASP A 458 33.30 -1.14 5.06
CA ASP A 458 33.45 -0.17 6.13
C ASP A 458 32.11 0.51 6.47
N SER A 459 32.11 1.35 7.50
CA SER A 459 30.93 2.11 7.93
C SER A 459 30.38 3.04 6.83
N ARG A 460 31.23 3.54 5.92
CA ARG A 460 30.77 4.39 4.80
C ARG A 460 30.06 3.58 3.72
N ALA A 461 30.63 2.45 3.28
CA ALA A 461 30.00 1.57 2.29
C ALA A 461 28.69 0.96 2.83
N ALA A 462 28.67 0.57 4.10
CA ALA A 462 27.46 0.10 4.79
C ALA A 462 26.39 1.21 4.91
N GLY A 463 26.79 2.43 5.27
CA GLY A 463 25.88 3.59 5.32
C GLY A 463 25.33 4.00 3.97
N ALA A 464 26.15 3.92 2.91
CA ALA A 464 25.70 4.09 1.53
C ALA A 464 24.62 3.06 1.17
N PHE A 465 24.86 1.78 1.46
CA PHE A 465 23.89 0.71 1.23
C PHE A 465 22.58 0.93 2.01
N ARG A 466 22.66 1.26 3.31
CA ARG A 466 21.48 1.54 4.16
C ARG A 466 20.67 2.75 3.66
N LYS A 467 21.35 3.81 3.21
CA LYS A 467 20.71 5.02 2.64
C LYS A 467 20.09 4.76 1.27
N ILE A 468 20.79 4.06 0.37
CA ILE A 468 20.25 3.61 -0.94
C ILE A 468 18.96 2.81 -0.76
N ALA A 469 18.99 1.81 0.13
CA ALA A 469 17.82 0.98 0.41
C ALA A 469 16.63 1.80 0.93
N ARG A 470 16.88 2.78 1.81
CA ARG A 470 15.85 3.69 2.33
C ARG A 470 15.30 4.63 1.24
N THR A 471 16.13 5.14 0.33
CA THR A 471 15.66 6.01 -0.75
C THR A 471 14.82 5.25 -1.78
N VAL A 472 15.23 4.04 -2.19
CA VAL A 472 14.42 3.18 -3.07
C VAL A 472 13.08 2.84 -2.43
N GLN A 473 13.08 2.51 -1.14
CA GLN A 473 11.87 2.25 -0.37
C GLN A 473 10.95 3.48 -0.32
N ALA A 474 11.49 4.66 0.00
CA ALA A 474 10.73 5.91 0.06
C ALA A 474 10.08 6.26 -1.27
N ARG A 475 10.82 6.07 -2.37
CA ARG A 475 10.31 6.24 -3.73
C ARG A 475 9.17 5.27 -4.02
N SER A 476 9.37 3.98 -3.76
CA SER A 476 8.35 2.92 -3.96
C SER A 476 7.05 3.22 -3.20
N ALA A 477 7.14 3.58 -1.92
CA ALA A 477 5.98 3.95 -1.10
C ALA A 477 5.25 5.21 -1.62
N GLY A 478 6.00 6.24 -2.09
CA GLY A 478 5.43 7.43 -2.71
C GLY A 478 4.73 7.16 -4.05
N LEU A 479 5.32 6.29 -4.88
CA LEU A 479 4.73 5.84 -6.15
C LEU A 479 3.40 5.10 -5.94
N ILE A 480 3.35 4.17 -4.98
CA ILE A 480 2.12 3.44 -4.64
C ILE A 480 1.06 4.39 -4.08
N ALA A 481 1.43 5.32 -3.19
CA ALA A 481 0.51 6.34 -2.69
C ALA A 481 -0.10 7.17 -3.83
N ALA A 482 0.70 7.60 -4.81
CA ALA A 482 0.20 8.32 -5.98
C ALA A 482 -0.75 7.46 -6.83
N ALA A 483 -0.45 6.18 -7.03
CA ALA A 483 -1.32 5.25 -7.77
C ALA A 483 -2.65 5.00 -7.05
N VAL A 484 -2.64 4.78 -5.72
CA VAL A 484 -3.86 4.65 -4.89
C VAL A 484 -4.73 5.89 -5.00
N ILE A 485 -4.15 7.08 -4.83
CA ILE A 485 -4.88 8.35 -4.92
C ILE A 485 -5.42 8.59 -6.34
N GLY A 486 -4.63 8.28 -7.37
CA GLY A 486 -5.07 8.35 -8.77
C GLY A 486 -6.24 7.41 -9.08
N LEU A 487 -6.23 6.19 -8.55
CA LEU A 487 -7.29 5.21 -8.77
C LEU A 487 -8.58 5.54 -7.99
N LEU A 488 -8.47 6.04 -6.75
CA LEU A 488 -9.63 6.59 -6.03
C LEU A 488 -10.27 7.77 -6.77
N ALA A 489 -9.44 8.67 -7.31
CA ALA A 489 -9.92 9.81 -8.10
C ALA A 489 -10.49 9.39 -9.47
N CYS A 490 -9.96 8.32 -10.06
CA CYS A 490 -10.50 7.73 -11.29
C CYS A 490 -11.97 7.31 -11.10
N CYS A 491 -12.26 6.63 -9.98
CA CYS A 491 -13.56 6.07 -9.64
C CYS A 491 -14.51 7.07 -8.93
N HIS A 492 -14.16 8.35 -8.89
CA HIS A 492 -14.91 9.42 -8.23
C HIS A 492 -15.08 9.25 -6.70
N GLU A 493 -14.14 8.56 -6.05
CA GLU A 493 -14.15 8.45 -4.58
C GLU A 493 -13.64 9.73 -3.91
N ILE A 494 -12.67 10.40 -4.53
CA ILE A 494 -12.07 11.68 -4.08
C ILE A 494 -11.96 12.64 -5.27
N GLU A 495 -11.89 13.95 -5.00
CA GLU A 495 -11.83 15.01 -6.03
C GLU A 495 -10.46 15.69 -6.03
N LEU A 496 -9.57 15.31 -6.96
CA LEU A 496 -8.27 15.98 -7.13
C LEU A 496 -8.44 17.36 -7.78
N LYS A 497 -7.79 18.37 -7.18
CA LYS A 497 -7.81 19.76 -7.69
C LYS A 497 -6.71 20.02 -8.70
N GLU A 498 -6.99 20.92 -9.63
CA GLU A 498 -5.97 21.46 -10.51
C GLU A 498 -5.02 22.40 -9.76
N GLU A 499 -3.72 22.38 -10.11
CA GLU A 499 -2.79 23.39 -9.61
C GLU A 499 -3.03 24.69 -10.38
N SER A 500 -3.60 25.69 -9.71
CA SER A 500 -3.82 27.02 -10.28
C SER A 500 -2.47 27.68 -10.59
N THR A 501 -2.19 27.93 -11.87
CA THR A 501 -0.98 28.63 -12.32
C THR A 501 -0.92 30.09 -11.86
N ALA A 502 -2.05 30.66 -11.42
CA ALA A 502 -2.10 31.90 -10.66
C ALA A 502 -1.87 31.63 -9.17
N ASN A 503 -0.60 31.69 -8.72
CA ASN A 503 -0.17 32.09 -7.38
C ASN A 503 1.39 32.09 -7.27
N THR A 504 2.05 32.86 -8.12
CA THR A 504 3.39 33.37 -7.78
C THR A 504 3.21 34.37 -6.63
N PRO A 505 3.94 34.28 -5.50
CA PRO A 505 3.80 35.26 -4.43
C PRO A 505 4.38 36.61 -4.86
N GLU A 506 3.52 37.57 -5.19
CA GLU A 506 3.94 38.98 -5.22
C GLU A 506 4.24 39.45 -3.79
N ALA A 507 5.28 40.28 -3.64
CA ALA A 507 5.75 40.72 -2.34
C ALA A 507 4.69 41.59 -1.62
N PRO A 508 4.64 41.56 -0.27
CA PRO A 508 3.62 42.31 0.48
C PRO A 508 3.80 43.82 0.34
N ALA A 509 2.95 44.44 -0.49
CA ALA A 509 2.90 45.90 -0.64
C ALA A 509 2.27 46.57 0.58
N SER A 510 2.94 47.60 1.11
CA SER A 510 2.54 48.34 2.31
C SER A 510 1.22 49.11 2.13
N PRO A 511 0.43 49.29 3.21
CA PRO A 511 -0.86 49.98 3.12
C PRO A 511 -0.70 51.51 3.00
N HIS A 512 -1.25 52.08 1.93
CA HIS A 512 -1.48 53.52 1.77
C HIS A 512 -2.97 53.82 1.49
N SER A 513 -3.37 55.07 1.69
CA SER A 513 -4.73 55.43 2.13
C SER A 513 -5.52 56.35 1.19
N ASN A 514 -6.85 56.31 1.33
CA ASN A 514 -7.86 57.28 0.91
C ASN A 514 -8.11 57.44 -0.60
N GLY A 515 -9.40 57.52 -0.99
CA GLY A 515 -9.81 57.69 -2.39
C GLY A 515 -11.32 57.56 -2.67
N ASP A 516 -12.13 58.38 -1.98
CA ASP A 516 -13.52 58.79 -2.28
C ASP A 516 -14.64 57.80 -2.67
N VAL A 517 -15.85 58.13 -2.19
CA VAL A 517 -17.13 57.47 -2.48
C VAL A 517 -18.09 58.50 -3.10
N PRO A 518 -18.88 58.12 -4.12
CA PRO A 518 -20.23 58.68 -4.24
C PRO A 518 -21.32 57.66 -3.88
N ILE A 519 -22.31 58.12 -3.12
CA ILE A 519 -23.40 57.30 -2.57
C ILE A 519 -24.61 57.32 -3.53
N THR A 520 -25.29 56.19 -3.70
CA THR A 520 -26.72 56.16 -4.04
C THR A 520 -27.50 55.41 -2.97
N SER A 521 -28.64 55.95 -2.57
CA SER A 521 -29.30 55.65 -1.29
C SER A 521 -30.59 54.84 -1.41
N SER A 522 -30.87 54.03 -0.39
CA SER A 522 -32.24 53.68 0.02
C SER A 522 -32.28 53.43 1.53
N THR A 523 -33.26 54.01 2.22
CA THR A 523 -33.32 54.10 3.69
C THR A 523 -34.36 53.15 4.30
N ALA A 524 -34.01 52.46 5.40
CA ALA A 524 -34.97 52.10 6.46
C ALA A 524 -34.28 51.66 7.77
N SER A 525 -34.53 52.44 8.83
CA SER A 525 -34.31 52.14 10.26
C SER A 525 -35.55 52.71 11.02
N PRO A 526 -35.74 52.56 12.35
CA PRO A 526 -34.92 51.90 13.38
C PRO A 526 -35.75 50.89 14.23
N SER A 527 -35.24 50.27 15.30
CA SER A 527 -35.21 50.84 16.67
C SER A 527 -34.48 49.91 17.65
N ALA A 528 -33.91 50.47 18.71
CA ALA A 528 -33.10 49.77 19.72
C ALA A 528 -33.80 49.72 21.10
N ILE A 529 -33.23 48.93 22.04
CA ILE A 529 -33.35 49.10 23.50
C ILE A 529 -32.12 48.45 24.19
N THR A 530 -31.64 49.06 25.27
CA THR A 530 -30.52 48.69 26.15
C THR A 530 -30.77 49.30 27.54
N PRO A 531 -29.98 48.99 28.61
CA PRO A 531 -29.01 47.91 28.84
C PRO A 531 -29.57 46.99 29.98
N SER A 532 -28.93 46.50 31.07
CA SER A 532 -27.55 46.45 31.62
C SER A 532 -27.51 45.44 32.80
N SER A 533 -26.46 44.62 32.92
CA SER A 533 -25.83 44.25 34.21
C SER A 533 -24.60 43.32 34.02
N THR A 534 -23.76 43.21 35.04
CA THR A 534 -22.39 42.65 34.97
C THR A 534 -22.21 41.32 35.68
N THR A 535 -21.31 40.46 35.19
CA THR A 535 -20.29 39.80 36.04
C THR A 535 -19.15 39.20 35.21
N ASN A 536 -17.91 39.34 35.68
CA ASN A 536 -16.73 38.71 35.07
C ASN A 536 -16.46 37.35 35.71
N VAL A 537 -16.25 36.32 34.89
CA VAL A 537 -15.50 35.10 35.25
C VAL A 537 -14.64 34.73 34.04
N HIS A 538 -13.38 34.36 34.25
CA HIS A 538 -12.49 33.93 33.16
C HIS A 538 -12.92 32.56 32.61
N GLY A 539 -13.33 32.52 31.34
CA GLY A 539 -13.55 31.30 30.58
C GLY A 539 -12.39 31.05 29.61
N HIS A 540 -12.01 29.79 29.40
CA HIS A 540 -10.99 29.42 28.42
C HIS A 540 -11.45 29.79 26.99
N VAL A 541 -10.51 30.25 26.16
CA VAL A 541 -10.74 30.41 24.72
C VAL A 541 -10.81 29.03 24.07
N VAL A 542 -12.02 28.46 24.06
CA VAL A 542 -12.35 27.32 23.19
C VAL A 542 -12.37 27.86 21.75
N PRO A 543 -11.63 27.25 20.79
CA PRO A 543 -11.74 27.63 19.39
C PRO A 543 -13.19 27.46 18.92
N VAL A 544 -13.79 28.51 18.39
CA VAL A 544 -15.12 28.43 17.80
C VAL A 544 -15.04 27.52 16.59
N LEU A 545 -15.54 26.29 16.73
CA LEU A 545 -15.73 25.38 15.62
C LEU A 545 -16.58 26.09 14.57
N GLN A 546 -16.02 26.28 13.37
CA GLN A 546 -16.80 26.70 12.22
C GLN A 546 -17.94 25.69 12.01
N PRO A 547 -19.14 26.13 11.58
CA PRO A 547 -20.25 25.22 11.38
C PRO A 547 -19.85 24.14 10.37
N LEU A 548 -20.05 22.89 10.77
CA LEU A 548 -19.82 21.70 9.94
C LEU A 548 -20.52 21.91 8.58
N PRO A 549 -19.85 21.69 7.44
CA PRO A 549 -20.47 21.90 6.14
C PRO A 549 -21.63 20.90 5.96
N ALA A 550 -22.66 21.33 5.22
CA ALA A 550 -24.00 20.72 5.26
C ALA A 550 -24.09 19.27 4.73
N ASP A 551 -23.00 18.75 4.18
CA ASP A 551 -22.80 17.39 3.70
C ASP A 551 -22.36 16.40 4.81
N TRP A 552 -21.92 16.85 5.99
CA TRP A 552 -21.43 15.99 7.08
C TRP A 552 -22.55 15.35 7.94
N GLN A 553 -23.70 15.01 7.34
CA GLN A 553 -24.89 14.53 8.06
C GLN A 553 -24.72 13.16 8.76
N SER A 554 -23.63 12.44 8.46
CA SER A 554 -23.24 11.20 9.14
C SER A 554 -21.90 11.29 9.87
N GLY A 555 -21.20 12.43 9.81
CA GLY A 555 -19.78 12.54 10.17
C GLY A 555 -18.83 12.17 9.00
N PRO A 556 -17.51 12.18 9.23
CA PRO A 556 -16.51 11.90 8.18
C PRO A 556 -16.49 10.42 7.75
N GLU A 557 -16.38 10.15 6.45
CA GLU A 557 -16.22 8.80 5.89
C GLU A 557 -14.75 8.34 5.85
N GLU A 558 -14.49 7.11 6.30
CA GLU A 558 -13.21 6.42 6.12
C GLU A 558 -13.23 5.50 4.89
N LEU A 559 -12.54 5.92 3.82
CA LEU A 559 -12.22 5.07 2.68
C LEU A 559 -11.06 4.14 3.03
N VAL A 560 -11.37 2.87 3.26
CA VAL A 560 -10.39 1.84 3.59
C VAL A 560 -9.81 1.24 2.31
N VAL A 561 -8.48 1.27 2.21
CA VAL A 561 -7.69 0.56 1.21
C VAL A 561 -7.17 -0.72 1.87
N ALA A 562 -7.75 -1.85 1.49
CA ALA A 562 -7.33 -3.17 1.94
C ALA A 562 -5.97 -3.52 1.31
N TYR A 563 -4.98 -3.91 2.12
CA TYR A 563 -3.68 -4.32 1.59
C TYR A 563 -3.23 -5.70 2.05
N THR A 564 -2.46 -6.37 1.21
CA THR A 564 -1.63 -7.52 1.60
C THR A 564 -0.36 -7.58 0.72
N GLY A 565 0.61 -8.39 1.11
CA GLY A 565 1.88 -8.56 0.41
C GLY A 565 3.10 -8.29 1.30
N GLY A 566 4.15 -9.08 1.09
CA GLY A 566 5.33 -9.11 1.96
C GLY A 566 6.15 -7.83 2.05
N ILE A 567 6.05 -6.88 1.12
CA ILE A 567 6.71 -5.57 1.30
C ILE A 567 5.93 -4.78 2.36
N ILE A 568 4.65 -4.50 2.10
CA ILE A 568 3.85 -3.61 2.95
C ILE A 568 3.58 -4.20 4.34
N GLN A 569 3.58 -5.54 4.48
CA GLN A 569 3.41 -6.22 5.77
C GLN A 569 4.72 -6.41 6.58
N HIS A 570 5.90 -6.43 5.95
CA HIS A 570 7.14 -6.87 6.64
C HIS A 570 8.36 -5.96 6.46
N TYR A 571 8.45 -5.20 5.36
CA TYR A 571 9.57 -4.28 5.13
C TYR A 571 9.46 -3.10 6.13
N PRO A 572 10.50 -2.79 6.93
CA PRO A 572 10.43 -1.80 8.00
C PRO A 572 9.84 -0.44 7.58
N GLN A 573 8.82 0.04 8.28
CA GLN A 573 8.17 1.35 8.07
C GLN A 573 7.47 1.55 6.70
N PHE A 574 7.34 0.52 5.85
CA PHE A 574 6.81 0.70 4.49
C PHE A 574 5.35 1.19 4.49
N LYS A 575 4.49 0.58 5.31
CA LYS A 575 3.08 0.98 5.44
C LYS A 575 2.96 2.39 5.99
N GLU A 576 3.80 2.76 6.94
CA GLU A 576 3.82 4.08 7.58
C GLU A 576 4.22 5.16 6.56
N MET A 577 5.27 4.91 5.76
CA MET A 577 5.71 5.79 4.70
C MET A 577 4.66 5.93 3.59
N CYS A 578 4.00 4.83 3.21
CA CYS A 578 2.93 4.86 2.20
C CYS A 578 1.69 5.62 2.71
N GLN A 579 1.30 5.42 3.98
CA GLN A 579 0.20 6.17 4.60
C GLN A 579 0.53 7.67 4.67
N GLN A 580 1.72 8.05 5.13
CA GLN A 580 2.13 9.46 5.22
C GLN A 580 2.10 10.18 3.87
N GLN A 581 2.37 9.48 2.76
CA GLN A 581 2.25 10.06 1.42
C GLN A 581 0.79 10.14 0.96
N ILE A 582 -0.05 9.13 1.26
CA ILE A 582 -1.51 9.20 1.06
C ILE A 582 -2.11 10.40 1.81
N ASP A 583 -1.75 10.57 3.09
CA ASP A 583 -2.21 11.67 3.94
C ASP A 583 -1.85 13.03 3.34
N ARG A 584 -0.59 13.22 2.92
CA ARG A 584 -0.11 14.45 2.27
C ARG A 584 -0.83 14.76 0.97
N LEU A 585 -1.04 13.74 0.12
CA LEU A 585 -1.74 13.92 -1.16
C LEU A 585 -3.21 14.31 -0.95
N ILE A 586 -3.89 13.73 0.04
CA ILE A 586 -5.24 14.18 0.45
C ILE A 586 -5.21 15.60 1.03
N MET A 587 -4.29 15.91 1.94
CA MET A 587 -4.18 17.25 2.54
C MET A 587 -3.90 18.35 1.50
N ARG A 588 -3.02 18.09 0.52
CA ARG A 588 -2.72 18.97 -0.61
C ARG A 588 -3.95 19.22 -1.50
N THR A 589 -4.84 18.24 -1.59
CA THR A 589 -6.14 18.36 -2.26
C THR A 589 -7.11 19.25 -1.45
N GLY A 590 -6.94 19.33 -0.13
CA GLY A 590 -7.84 20.02 0.79
C GLY A 590 -9.14 19.24 1.08
N PRO A 591 -10.10 19.86 1.79
CA PRO A 591 -11.29 19.17 2.30
C PRO A 591 -12.07 18.42 1.22
N GLN A 592 -12.30 17.13 1.45
CA GLN A 592 -13.13 16.28 0.62
C GLN A 592 -14.59 16.34 1.05
N ARG A 593 -15.52 16.14 0.09
CA ARG A 593 -16.96 16.00 0.39
C ARG A 593 -17.19 14.85 1.37
N GLY A 594 -18.09 15.02 2.33
CA GLY A 594 -18.37 14.04 3.39
C GLY A 594 -17.18 13.80 4.34
N GLY A 595 -16.19 14.70 4.38
CA GLY A 595 -15.01 14.57 5.25
C GLY A 595 -14.10 13.38 4.93
N LYS A 596 -14.19 12.83 3.71
CA LYS A 596 -13.51 11.59 3.29
C LYS A 596 -12.01 11.58 3.61
N SER A 597 -11.58 10.55 4.33
CA SER A 597 -10.18 10.25 4.68
C SER A 597 -9.79 8.85 4.17
N VAL A 598 -8.52 8.62 3.81
CA VAL A 598 -8.06 7.39 3.16
C VAL A 598 -7.09 6.62 4.05
N PHE A 599 -7.41 5.36 4.38
CA PHE A 599 -6.62 4.56 5.33
C PHE A 599 -6.23 3.18 4.80
N LEU A 600 -4.92 2.89 4.82
CA LEU A 600 -4.36 1.55 4.61
C LEU A 600 -4.66 0.64 5.80
N ARG A 601 -5.46 -0.40 5.60
CA ARG A 601 -5.74 -1.45 6.60
C ARG A 601 -5.38 -2.84 6.07
N GLU A 602 -4.78 -3.67 6.92
CA GLU A 602 -4.31 -4.99 6.52
C GLU A 602 -5.48 -5.96 6.31
N ALA A 603 -5.52 -6.59 5.14
CA ALA A 603 -6.31 -7.79 4.91
C ALA A 603 -5.44 -9.02 5.23
N SER A 604 -5.20 -9.28 6.53
CA SER A 604 -4.43 -10.46 6.94
C SER A 604 -5.07 -11.72 6.35
N ASP A 605 -4.28 -12.45 5.57
CA ASP A 605 -4.65 -13.60 4.75
C ASP A 605 -5.77 -13.32 3.73
N GLY A 606 -5.64 -12.16 3.06
CA GLY A 606 -6.51 -11.66 1.99
C GLY A 606 -6.86 -12.72 0.94
N GLY A 607 -5.85 -13.36 0.32
CA GLY A 607 -6.05 -14.39 -0.70
C GLY A 607 -6.85 -15.61 -0.22
N VAL A 608 -6.44 -16.21 0.90
CA VAL A 608 -7.09 -17.42 1.46
C VAL A 608 -8.51 -17.12 1.96
N ILE A 609 -8.70 -16.04 2.73
CA ILE A 609 -10.02 -15.72 3.28
C ILE A 609 -10.95 -15.20 2.19
N GLY A 610 -10.44 -14.38 1.26
CA GLY A 610 -11.21 -13.82 0.14
C GLY A 610 -11.73 -14.89 -0.82
N ALA A 611 -10.91 -15.90 -1.12
CA ALA A 611 -11.30 -17.05 -1.91
C ALA A 611 -12.56 -17.74 -1.35
N GLY A 612 -12.55 -18.11 -0.06
CA GLY A 612 -13.69 -18.77 0.56
C GLY A 612 -14.88 -17.83 0.83
N VAL A 613 -14.65 -16.53 1.06
CA VAL A 613 -15.73 -15.51 1.10
C VAL A 613 -16.47 -15.45 -0.23
N LEU A 614 -15.75 -15.41 -1.36
CA LEU A 614 -16.33 -15.39 -2.70
C LEU A 614 -17.05 -16.70 -3.02
N ALA A 615 -16.53 -17.86 -2.59
CA ALA A 615 -17.26 -19.13 -2.67
C ALA A 615 -18.57 -19.11 -1.87
N GLY A 616 -18.58 -18.51 -0.67
CA GLY A 616 -19.79 -18.30 0.14
C GLY A 616 -20.80 -17.34 -0.49
N MET A 617 -20.35 -16.32 -1.22
CA MET A 617 -21.21 -15.41 -1.98
C MET A 617 -21.89 -16.06 -3.20
N VAL A 618 -21.41 -17.24 -3.63
CA VAL A 618 -22.04 -18.06 -4.69
C VAL A 618 -22.92 -19.14 -4.06
N ALA A 619 -22.39 -19.92 -3.12
CA ALA A 619 -23.09 -21.04 -2.48
C ALA A 619 -24.21 -20.62 -1.51
N GLY A 620 -24.29 -19.33 -1.14
CA GLY A 620 -25.36 -18.73 -0.34
C GLY A 620 -26.52 -18.12 -1.14
N LYS A 621 -26.62 -18.39 -2.45
CA LYS A 621 -27.69 -17.93 -3.35
C LYS A 621 -28.56 -19.09 -3.82
#